data_AF-A0A954CPH9-F1
#
_entry.id   AF-A0A954CPH9-F1
#
_cell.length_a   1.000
_cell.length_b   1.000
_cell.length_c   1.000
_cell.angle_alpha   90.00
_cell.angle_beta   90.00
_cell.angle_gamma   90.00
#
_symmetry.space_group_name_H-M   'P 1'
#
loop_
_entity.id
_entity.type
_entity.pdbx_description
1 polymer ?
#
loop_
_entity_poly.entity_id
_entity_poly.type
_entity_poly.pdbx_seq_one_letter_code
_entity_poly.pdbx_strand_id
1 'polypeptide(L)'
;MTSPQPKRHARPKRRIFLESRYQKLVRGLPQTIFYCPECKGDRRRRQDCTHCEGFGKLYKDSVQELLGRRLLPAFKAKFGKFHGAGREDVDVRMLGRGRPFVYEIVSPRKFDVDLDAVLEEFHERDGDRVRLDAFRTVERKRVAALKEAEHSKDYRAEVAFDRDVDPAALDAVAGKTFELVQRTPTRVAHRRGDIDRHRTVEVLAIESTGPRCCTVDMRCQHGTYVKEWISGDDGRTTPSLAGLVECEARCEMLDVLDILDD
;
A
#
# COMPACT_ATOMS: atom_id res chain seq x y z
N MET A 1 -24.99 -18.73 53.87
CA MET A 1 -24.20 -19.60 52.96
C MET A 1 -24.33 -19.04 51.55
N THR A 2 -23.37 -18.24 51.12
CA THR A 2 -23.33 -17.63 49.78
C THR A 2 -22.72 -18.63 48.81
N SER A 3 -23.50 -19.10 47.83
CA SER A 3 -22.98 -19.99 46.77
C SER A 3 -21.89 -19.27 45.98
N PRO A 4 -20.74 -19.90 45.70
CA PRO A 4 -19.69 -19.29 44.90
C PRO A 4 -20.17 -19.17 43.45
N GLN A 5 -20.10 -17.95 42.89
CA GLN A 5 -20.38 -17.73 41.47
C GLN A 5 -19.38 -18.55 40.61
N PRO A 6 -19.84 -19.22 39.54
CA PRO A 6 -18.95 -19.96 38.67
C PRO A 6 -17.96 -18.99 38.01
N LYS A 7 -16.66 -19.23 38.24
CA LYS A 7 -15.58 -18.50 37.57
C LYS A 7 -15.77 -18.65 36.05
N ARG A 8 -16.19 -17.59 35.37
CA ARG A 8 -16.27 -17.56 33.89
C ARG A 8 -14.87 -17.86 33.35
N HIS A 9 -14.64 -19.08 32.88
CA HIS A 9 -13.39 -19.43 32.23
C HIS A 9 -13.31 -18.57 30.96
N ALA A 10 -12.31 -17.69 30.90
CA ALA A 10 -12.08 -16.87 29.72
C ALA A 10 -11.80 -17.81 28.55
N ARG A 11 -12.74 -17.92 27.61
CA ARG A 11 -12.52 -18.66 26.36
C ARG A 11 -11.18 -18.20 25.76
N PRO A 12 -10.29 -19.13 25.34
CA PRO A 12 -9.04 -18.74 24.71
C PRO A 12 -9.35 -17.80 23.54
N LYS A 13 -8.69 -16.64 23.50
CA LYS A 13 -8.82 -15.64 22.43
C LYS A 13 -8.17 -16.20 21.16
N ARG A 14 -8.79 -17.21 20.55
CA ARG A 14 -8.39 -17.74 19.25
C ARG A 14 -8.46 -16.61 18.23
N ARG A 15 -7.44 -16.54 17.39
CA ARG A 15 -7.35 -15.60 16.27
C ARG A 15 -7.35 -16.42 15.00
N ILE A 16 -7.94 -15.89 13.94
CA ILE A 16 -7.87 -16.48 12.61
C ILE A 16 -7.06 -15.50 11.76
N PHE A 17 -6.13 -16.02 10.97
CA PHE A 17 -5.31 -15.25 10.06
C PHE A 17 -5.64 -15.71 8.65
N LEU A 18 -6.14 -14.80 7.84
CA LEU A 18 -6.49 -15.07 6.44
C LEU A 18 -5.51 -14.33 5.55
N GLU A 19 -4.73 -15.06 4.77
CA GLU A 19 -3.86 -14.52 3.74
C GLU A 19 -4.61 -14.43 2.41
N SER A 20 -4.36 -13.35 1.66
CA SER A 20 -4.82 -13.16 0.28
C SER A 20 -3.94 -12.07 -0.37
N ARG A 21 -4.18 -11.76 -1.64
CA ARG A 21 -3.59 -10.64 -2.36
C ARG A 21 -4.70 -9.68 -2.78
N TYR A 22 -4.45 -8.38 -2.73
CA TYR A 22 -5.39 -7.37 -3.22
C TYR A 22 -4.85 -6.60 -4.41
N GLN A 23 -5.66 -6.43 -5.43
CA GLN A 23 -5.50 -5.37 -6.43
C GLN A 23 -6.28 -4.15 -5.96
N LYS A 24 -5.70 -2.96 -6.08
CA LYS A 24 -6.36 -1.68 -5.85
C LYS A 24 -6.48 -0.97 -7.19
N LEU A 25 -7.69 -0.93 -7.74
CA LEU A 25 -7.98 -0.49 -9.11
C LEU A 25 -8.21 1.03 -9.21
N VAL A 26 -8.45 1.69 -8.08
CA VAL A 26 -8.77 3.12 -7.99
C VAL A 26 -7.70 3.91 -7.25
N ARG A 27 -7.46 5.15 -7.67
CA ARG A 27 -6.71 6.16 -6.89
C ARG A 27 -7.63 6.76 -5.81
N GLY A 28 -7.07 7.35 -4.76
CA GLY A 28 -7.86 7.96 -3.68
C GLY A 28 -8.32 7.00 -2.57
N LEU A 29 -7.97 5.70 -2.65
CA LEU A 29 -8.30 4.70 -1.64
C LEU A 29 -7.06 4.32 -0.80
N PRO A 30 -6.96 4.69 0.50
CA PRO A 30 -5.85 4.26 1.33
C PRO A 30 -5.87 2.74 1.62
N GLN A 31 -4.71 2.15 1.85
CA GLN A 31 -4.58 0.74 2.23
C GLN A 31 -5.22 0.47 3.61
N THR A 32 -4.88 1.30 4.60
CA THR A 32 -5.37 1.21 5.98
C THR A 32 -6.15 2.47 6.35
N ILE A 33 -6.80 2.45 7.51
CA ILE A 33 -7.61 3.59 7.97
C ILE A 33 -6.70 4.82 8.15
N PHE A 34 -7.01 5.89 7.43
CA PHE A 34 -6.31 7.16 7.57
C PHE A 34 -7.04 8.04 8.59
N TYR A 35 -6.72 7.86 9.87
CA TYR A 35 -7.31 8.64 10.95
C TYR A 35 -6.97 10.13 10.84
N CYS A 36 -7.93 10.98 11.25
CA CYS A 36 -7.72 12.43 11.33
C CYS A 36 -6.53 12.73 12.27
N PRO A 37 -5.57 13.59 11.87
CA PRO A 37 -4.38 13.86 12.67
C PRO A 37 -4.71 14.51 14.03
N GLU A 38 -5.81 15.27 14.12
CA GLU A 38 -6.24 15.96 15.33
C GLU A 38 -6.97 15.01 16.30
N CYS A 39 -8.15 14.52 15.90
CA CYS A 39 -8.98 13.69 16.77
C CYS A 39 -8.57 12.21 16.81
N LYS A 40 -7.70 11.76 15.89
CA LYS A 40 -7.20 10.38 15.75
C LYS A 40 -8.30 9.31 15.72
N GLY A 41 -9.50 9.68 15.24
CA GLY A 41 -10.68 8.81 15.23
C GLY A 41 -11.30 8.54 16.59
N ASP A 42 -10.87 9.23 17.65
CA ASP A 42 -11.46 9.08 18.97
C ASP A 42 -12.92 9.53 18.98
N ARG A 43 -13.80 8.72 19.58
CA ARG A 43 -15.25 8.91 19.52
C ARG A 43 -15.73 10.20 20.18
N ARG A 44 -15.03 10.68 21.21
CA ARG A 44 -15.38 11.93 21.90
C ARG A 44 -14.77 13.10 21.14
N ARG A 45 -13.47 13.04 20.87
CA ARG A 45 -12.76 14.14 20.22
C ARG A 45 -13.23 14.43 18.80
N ARG A 46 -13.75 13.43 18.08
CA ARG A 46 -14.22 13.67 16.70
C ARG A 46 -15.50 14.50 16.64
N GLN A 47 -16.36 14.51 17.67
CA GLN A 47 -17.69 15.13 17.61
C GLN A 47 -17.62 16.61 17.21
N ASP A 48 -16.65 17.34 17.76
CA ASP A 48 -16.45 18.76 17.51
C ASP A 48 -15.21 19.05 16.64
N CYS A 49 -14.66 18.02 15.96
CA CYS A 49 -13.45 18.18 15.16
C CYS A 49 -13.80 18.77 13.79
N THR A 50 -13.44 20.03 13.59
CA THR A 50 -13.64 20.78 12.33
C THR A 50 -12.79 20.22 11.19
N HIS A 51 -11.57 19.75 11.47
CA HIS A 51 -10.67 19.21 10.45
C HIS A 51 -11.22 18.00 9.69
N CYS A 52 -12.03 17.16 10.36
CA CYS A 52 -12.65 15.99 9.72
C CYS A 52 -14.17 16.01 9.79
N GLU A 53 -14.75 17.16 10.16
CA GLU A 53 -16.19 17.39 10.21
C GLU A 53 -16.96 16.25 10.93
N GLY A 54 -16.50 15.83 12.10
CA GLY A 54 -17.17 14.75 12.84
C GLY A 54 -16.80 13.32 12.42
N PHE A 55 -16.21 13.14 11.23
CA PHE A 55 -16.05 11.82 10.60
C PHE A 55 -15.00 10.95 11.29
N GLY A 56 -13.92 11.56 11.78
CA GLY A 56 -12.83 10.91 12.52
C GLY A 56 -11.70 10.36 11.64
N LYS A 57 -11.82 10.47 10.32
CA LYS A 57 -10.85 10.00 9.34
C LYS A 57 -10.83 10.92 8.11
N LEU A 58 -9.78 10.84 7.31
CA LEU A 58 -9.58 11.69 6.12
C LEU A 58 -10.16 11.09 4.84
N TYR A 59 -10.45 9.79 4.83
CA TYR A 59 -11.01 9.07 3.68
C TYR A 59 -12.20 8.22 4.11
N LYS A 60 -13.21 8.15 3.24
CA LYS A 60 -14.46 7.42 3.52
C LYS A 60 -14.25 5.93 3.70
N ASP A 61 -13.31 5.34 2.95
CA ASP A 61 -13.01 3.92 2.96
C ASP A 61 -11.50 3.69 2.94
N SER A 62 -11.10 2.45 3.22
CA SER A 62 -9.77 1.89 3.01
C SER A 62 -9.89 0.43 2.62
N VAL A 63 -8.86 -0.15 1.98
CA VAL A 63 -8.84 -1.60 1.67
C VAL A 63 -9.12 -2.44 2.93
N GLN A 64 -8.49 -2.08 4.05
CA GLN A 64 -8.74 -2.68 5.36
C GLN A 64 -10.23 -2.63 5.79
N GLU A 65 -10.91 -1.51 5.58
CA GLU A 65 -12.31 -1.34 5.96
C GLU A 65 -13.25 -2.11 5.05
N LEU A 66 -12.98 -2.14 3.73
CA LEU A 66 -13.77 -2.92 2.78
C LEU A 66 -13.72 -4.41 3.15
N LEU A 67 -12.52 -4.95 3.41
CA LEU A 67 -12.34 -6.32 3.90
C LEU A 67 -13.11 -6.56 5.21
N GLY A 68 -12.98 -5.63 6.16
CA GLY A 68 -13.63 -5.74 7.47
C GLY A 68 -15.16 -5.79 7.41
N ARG A 69 -15.78 -5.13 6.43
CA ARG A 69 -17.24 -5.13 6.23
C ARG A 69 -17.80 -6.50 5.86
N ARG A 70 -17.03 -7.36 5.20
CA ARG A 70 -17.46 -8.73 4.84
C ARG A 70 -16.96 -9.75 5.85
N LEU A 71 -15.67 -9.70 6.18
CA LEU A 71 -15.03 -10.69 7.06
C LEU A 71 -15.54 -10.63 8.50
N LEU A 72 -15.66 -9.44 9.10
CA LEU A 72 -16.02 -9.36 10.53
C LEU A 72 -17.44 -9.86 10.82
N PRO A 73 -18.48 -9.52 10.03
CA PRO A 73 -19.81 -10.13 10.18
C PRO A 73 -19.82 -11.64 9.96
N ALA A 74 -19.14 -12.14 8.92
CA ALA A 74 -19.09 -13.58 8.60
C ALA A 74 -18.53 -14.40 9.77
N PHE A 75 -17.46 -13.92 10.41
CA PHE A 75 -16.84 -14.57 11.57
C PHE A 75 -17.48 -14.19 12.92
N LYS A 76 -18.53 -13.36 12.91
CA LYS A 76 -19.17 -12.78 14.12
C LYS A 76 -18.14 -12.16 15.08
N ALA A 77 -17.16 -11.46 14.52
CA ALA A 77 -16.07 -10.80 15.23
C ALA A 77 -16.30 -9.28 15.29
N LYS A 78 -15.74 -8.62 16.30
CA LYS A 78 -15.87 -7.15 16.46
C LYS A 78 -14.70 -6.36 15.89
N PHE A 79 -13.57 -7.01 15.70
CA PHE A 79 -12.32 -6.31 15.40
C PHE A 79 -11.43 -7.18 14.51
N GLY A 80 -10.76 -6.52 13.56
CA GLY A 80 -9.77 -7.12 12.70
C GLY A 80 -8.53 -6.24 12.60
N LYS A 81 -7.40 -6.83 12.24
CA LYS A 81 -6.15 -6.12 11.93
C LYS A 81 -5.70 -6.47 10.52
N PHE A 82 -5.29 -5.46 9.77
CA PHE A 82 -4.69 -5.64 8.47
C PHE A 82 -3.17 -5.61 8.58
N HIS A 83 -2.51 -6.61 7.99
CA HIS A 83 -1.05 -6.70 7.89
C HIS A 83 -0.68 -6.82 6.43
N GLY A 84 -0.16 -5.76 5.81
CA GLY A 84 0.28 -5.79 4.40
C GLY A 84 1.78 -6.04 4.22
N ALA A 85 2.17 -6.65 3.10
CA ALA A 85 3.55 -6.72 2.64
C ALA A 85 4.00 -5.37 2.06
N GLY A 86 4.20 -4.37 2.92
CA GLY A 86 4.42 -2.98 2.52
C GLY A 86 3.13 -2.20 2.24
N ARG A 87 3.27 -1.01 1.65
CA ARG A 87 2.17 -0.06 1.41
C ARG A 87 2.44 0.82 0.20
N GLU A 88 1.42 1.06 -0.62
CA GLU A 88 1.38 2.09 -1.65
C GLU A 88 0.70 3.39 -1.16
N ASP A 89 1.00 4.50 -1.82
CA ASP A 89 0.36 5.79 -1.53
C ASP A 89 -1.10 5.82 -2.00
N VAL A 90 -1.87 6.78 -1.45
CA VAL A 90 -3.33 6.82 -1.62
C VAL A 90 -3.70 7.02 -3.09
N ASP A 91 -2.90 7.79 -3.81
CA ASP A 91 -3.00 8.08 -5.24
C ASP A 91 -2.39 6.99 -6.14
N VAL A 92 -1.82 5.91 -5.59
CA VAL A 92 -1.16 4.84 -6.35
C VAL A 92 -2.06 3.61 -6.49
N ARG A 93 -2.17 3.03 -7.69
CA ARG A 93 -2.86 1.74 -7.89
C ARG A 93 -1.93 0.56 -7.61
N MET A 94 -2.52 -0.57 -7.25
CA MET A 94 -1.84 -1.85 -7.08
C MET A 94 -2.45 -2.85 -8.05
N LEU A 95 -1.73 -3.18 -9.12
CA LEU A 95 -2.19 -3.99 -10.25
C LEU A 95 -1.50 -5.37 -10.26
N GLY A 96 -1.49 -6.03 -11.42
CA GLY A 96 -0.89 -7.35 -11.64
C GLY A 96 -1.41 -8.39 -10.66
N ARG A 97 -0.52 -9.14 -10.00
CA ARG A 97 -0.93 -10.16 -9.03
C ARG A 97 -1.48 -9.55 -7.72
N GLY A 98 -1.43 -8.22 -7.54
CA GLY A 98 -1.84 -7.53 -6.31
C GLY A 98 -0.76 -7.51 -5.23
N ARG A 99 -1.10 -6.98 -4.04
CA ARG A 99 -0.23 -6.97 -2.86
C ARG A 99 -0.65 -8.04 -1.86
N PRO A 100 0.28 -8.90 -1.40
CA PRO A 100 0.03 -9.83 -0.30
C PRO A 100 -0.35 -9.13 1.01
N PHE A 101 -1.33 -9.69 1.71
CA PHE A 101 -1.73 -9.26 3.05
C PHE A 101 -2.22 -10.44 3.89
N VAL A 102 -2.18 -10.25 5.22
CA VAL A 102 -2.87 -11.09 6.19
C VAL A 102 -3.90 -10.25 6.94
N TYR A 103 -5.16 -10.67 6.92
CA TYR A 103 -6.22 -10.13 7.76
C TYR A 103 -6.39 -10.99 9.01
N GLU A 104 -6.12 -10.40 10.17
CA GLU A 104 -6.23 -11.05 11.46
C GLU A 104 -7.61 -10.75 12.06
N ILE A 105 -8.44 -11.78 12.22
CA ILE A 105 -9.73 -11.70 12.89
C ILE A 105 -9.55 -11.97 14.38
N VAL A 106 -9.98 -11.01 15.20
CA VAL A 106 -9.77 -11.04 16.66
C VAL A 106 -11.03 -11.49 17.39
N SER A 107 -10.91 -12.56 18.18
CA SER A 107 -12.01 -13.13 18.99
C SER A 107 -13.27 -13.48 18.17
N PRO A 108 -13.16 -14.25 17.06
CA PRO A 108 -14.31 -14.68 16.28
C PRO A 108 -15.23 -15.58 17.12
N ARG A 109 -16.52 -15.55 16.78
CA ARG A 109 -17.54 -16.42 17.40
C ARG A 109 -18.04 -17.51 16.46
N LYS A 110 -17.73 -17.41 15.16
CA LYS A 110 -17.96 -18.42 14.13
C LYS A 110 -16.60 -18.76 13.49
N PHE A 111 -16.32 -20.03 13.26
CA PHE A 111 -15.03 -20.52 12.73
C PHE A 111 -15.20 -21.22 11.39
N ASP A 112 -16.32 -21.90 11.21
CA ASP A 112 -16.74 -22.53 9.96
C ASP A 112 -17.42 -21.47 9.08
N VAL A 113 -16.62 -20.74 8.30
CA VAL A 113 -17.08 -19.68 7.39
C VAL A 113 -16.71 -20.10 5.97
N ASP A 114 -17.71 -20.04 5.08
CA ASP A 114 -17.49 -20.17 3.65
C ASP A 114 -16.78 -18.92 3.13
N LEU A 115 -15.48 -19.06 2.83
CA LEU A 115 -14.64 -17.95 2.40
C LEU A 115 -14.86 -17.60 0.92
N ASP A 116 -15.33 -18.55 0.11
CA ASP A 116 -15.59 -18.32 -1.31
C ASP A 116 -16.86 -17.49 -1.46
N ALA A 117 -17.93 -17.81 -0.72
CA ALA A 117 -19.14 -16.99 -0.68
C ALA A 117 -18.87 -15.55 -0.17
N VAL A 118 -17.96 -15.40 0.79
CA VAL A 118 -17.55 -14.06 1.29
C VAL A 118 -16.75 -13.29 0.24
N LEU A 119 -15.92 -13.98 -0.55
CA LEU A 119 -15.15 -13.39 -1.63
C LEU A 119 -16.06 -12.94 -2.78
N GLU A 120 -17.03 -13.77 -3.17
CA GLU A 120 -18.05 -13.43 -4.17
C GLU A 120 -18.83 -12.18 -3.74
N GLU A 121 -19.36 -12.14 -2.51
CA GLU A 121 -20.08 -10.96 -2.00
C GLU A 121 -19.18 -9.72 -1.96
N PHE A 122 -17.88 -9.89 -1.69
CA PHE A 122 -16.92 -8.79 -1.74
C PHE A 122 -16.79 -8.24 -3.17
N HIS A 123 -16.59 -9.10 -4.18
CA HIS A 123 -16.44 -8.65 -5.56
C HIS A 123 -17.72 -8.06 -6.13
N GLU A 124 -18.89 -8.57 -5.76
CA GLU A 124 -20.18 -7.99 -6.16
C GLU A 124 -20.34 -6.53 -5.71
N ARG A 125 -19.83 -6.19 -4.52
CA ARG A 125 -20.06 -4.88 -3.89
C ARG A 125 -18.91 -3.90 -4.06
N ASP A 126 -17.67 -4.41 -4.10
CA ASP A 126 -16.45 -3.60 -4.01
C ASP A 126 -15.39 -4.02 -5.08
N GLY A 127 -15.73 -4.95 -5.98
CA GLY A 127 -14.84 -5.54 -7.00
C GLY A 127 -14.37 -4.59 -8.11
N ASP A 128 -15.06 -3.47 -8.29
CA ASP A 128 -14.68 -2.37 -9.17
C ASP A 128 -13.53 -1.52 -8.59
N ARG A 129 -13.38 -1.52 -7.27
CA ARG A 129 -12.36 -0.74 -6.55
C ARG A 129 -11.21 -1.60 -6.07
N VAL A 130 -11.52 -2.80 -5.59
CA VAL A 130 -10.55 -3.75 -5.03
C VAL A 130 -10.90 -5.16 -5.52
N ARG A 131 -9.93 -5.87 -6.09
CA ARG A 131 -10.06 -7.32 -6.32
C ARG A 131 -9.19 -8.08 -5.34
N LEU A 132 -9.60 -9.29 -5.03
CA LEU A 132 -8.98 -10.15 -4.02
C LEU A 132 -8.80 -11.54 -4.60
N ASP A 133 -7.69 -12.16 -4.25
CA ASP A 133 -7.52 -13.60 -4.46
C ASP A 133 -8.26 -14.40 -3.38
N ALA A 134 -8.44 -15.70 -3.64
CA ALA A 134 -8.97 -16.65 -2.67
C ALA A 134 -8.23 -16.57 -1.32
N PHE A 135 -8.99 -16.58 -0.23
CA PHE A 135 -8.42 -16.53 1.12
C PHE A 135 -7.84 -17.89 1.52
N ARG A 136 -6.67 -17.85 2.17
CA ARG A 136 -6.04 -19.03 2.79
C ARG A 136 -5.90 -18.81 4.28
N THR A 137 -6.28 -19.79 5.09
CA THR A 137 -6.01 -19.73 6.53
C THR A 137 -4.54 -20.03 6.79
N VAL A 138 -3.87 -19.15 7.54
CA VAL A 138 -2.44 -19.26 7.84
C VAL A 138 -2.17 -19.18 9.34
N GLU A 139 -0.95 -19.55 9.73
CA GLU A 139 -0.48 -19.37 11.11
C GLU A 139 -0.03 -17.93 11.38
N ARG A 140 -0.04 -17.52 12.65
CA ARG A 140 0.44 -16.19 13.08
C ARG A 140 1.84 -15.85 12.56
N LYS A 141 2.74 -16.83 12.46
CA LYS A 141 4.12 -16.64 11.99
C LYS A 141 4.18 -16.05 10.58
N ARG A 142 3.14 -16.28 9.76
CA ARG A 142 3.06 -15.72 8.40
C ARG A 142 3.03 -14.19 8.40
N VAL A 143 2.48 -13.56 9.44
CA VAL A 143 2.46 -12.09 9.57
C VAL A 143 3.87 -11.50 9.63
N ALA A 144 4.81 -12.16 10.33
CA ALA A 144 6.19 -11.71 10.41
C ALA A 144 6.90 -11.92 9.07
N ALA A 145 6.80 -13.14 8.51
CA ALA A 145 7.38 -13.48 7.22
C ALA A 145 6.91 -12.52 6.10
N LEU A 146 5.63 -12.16 6.09
CA LEU A 146 5.06 -11.21 5.14
C LEU A 146 5.67 -9.80 5.24
N LYS A 147 5.98 -9.34 6.46
CA LYS A 147 6.50 -7.99 6.72
C LYS A 147 7.99 -7.87 6.46
N GLU A 148 8.72 -8.96 6.66
CA GLU A 148 10.17 -9.05 6.48
C GLU A 148 10.56 -9.37 5.02
N ALA A 149 9.56 -9.64 4.16
CA ALA A 149 9.77 -10.02 2.78
C ALA A 149 10.33 -8.85 1.92
N GLU A 150 11.53 -9.03 1.39
CA GLU A 150 12.25 -8.06 0.57
C GLU A 150 12.16 -8.38 -0.93
N HIS A 151 10.99 -8.16 -1.51
CA HIS A 151 10.82 -8.37 -2.96
C HIS A 151 11.14 -7.11 -3.77
N SER A 152 11.59 -7.27 -5.01
CA SER A 152 11.53 -6.20 -6.01
C SER A 152 10.08 -5.94 -6.42
N LYS A 153 9.83 -4.78 -7.02
CA LYS A 153 8.50 -4.43 -7.53
C LYS A 153 8.64 -3.76 -8.88
N ASP A 154 7.72 -4.09 -9.78
CA ASP A 154 7.61 -3.45 -11.08
C ASP A 154 6.58 -2.33 -10.98
N TYR A 155 6.88 -1.19 -11.59
CA TYR A 155 6.09 0.03 -11.56
C TYR A 155 5.93 0.59 -12.97
N ARG A 156 4.83 1.33 -13.17
CA ARG A 156 4.65 2.24 -14.30
C ARG A 156 4.42 3.64 -13.76
N ALA A 157 5.19 4.60 -14.23
CA ALA A 157 5.01 6.01 -13.93
C ALA A 157 4.63 6.79 -15.18
N GLU A 158 3.71 7.75 -15.02
CA GLU A 158 3.57 8.86 -15.97
C GLU A 158 4.38 10.03 -15.43
N VAL A 159 5.27 10.54 -16.27
CA VAL A 159 6.24 11.57 -15.91
C VAL A 159 5.98 12.79 -16.75
N ALA A 160 5.92 13.95 -16.11
CA ALA A 160 5.90 15.25 -16.76
C ALA A 160 7.22 15.97 -16.52
N PHE A 161 7.66 16.72 -17.53
CA PHE A 161 8.87 17.53 -17.50
C PHE A 161 8.53 19.02 -17.58
N ASP A 162 9.38 19.89 -17.02
CA ASP A 162 9.18 21.34 -17.05
C ASP A 162 9.45 21.96 -18.44
N ARG A 163 10.35 21.35 -19.22
CA ARG A 163 10.71 21.72 -20.59
C ARG A 163 10.72 20.51 -21.53
N ASP A 164 10.90 20.80 -22.81
CA ASP A 164 11.01 19.76 -23.85
C ASP A 164 12.25 18.91 -23.57
N VAL A 165 12.08 17.58 -23.60
CA VAL A 165 13.16 16.62 -23.36
C VAL A 165 13.63 16.04 -24.68
N ASP A 166 14.95 15.98 -24.86
CA ASP A 166 15.55 15.31 -26.00
C ASP A 166 15.20 13.80 -25.96
N PRO A 167 14.52 13.26 -26.99
CA PRO A 167 14.24 11.84 -27.09
C PRO A 167 15.49 10.96 -26.93
N ALA A 168 16.66 11.42 -27.41
CA ALA A 168 17.91 10.67 -27.28
C ALA A 168 18.35 10.52 -25.81
N ALA A 169 18.04 11.48 -24.95
CA ALA A 169 18.31 11.38 -23.52
C ALA A 169 17.42 10.32 -22.84
N LEU A 170 16.15 10.22 -23.26
CA LEU A 170 15.24 9.16 -22.78
C LEU A 170 15.70 7.78 -23.25
N ASP A 171 16.06 7.64 -24.53
CA ASP A 171 16.60 6.41 -25.11
C ASP A 171 17.90 5.97 -24.40
N ALA A 172 18.73 6.94 -24.00
CA ALA A 172 19.94 6.67 -23.25
C ALA A 172 19.68 6.16 -21.82
N VAL A 173 18.47 6.29 -21.28
CA VAL A 173 18.09 5.77 -19.94
C VAL A 173 17.35 4.43 -20.05
N ALA A 174 16.60 4.21 -21.14
CA ALA A 174 15.85 2.98 -21.37
C ALA A 174 16.75 1.73 -21.36
N GLY A 175 16.27 0.65 -20.72
CA GLY A 175 16.98 -0.63 -20.63
C GLY A 175 18.19 -0.63 -19.69
N LYS A 176 18.47 0.47 -18.98
CA LYS A 176 19.62 0.56 -18.07
C LYS A 176 19.25 0.32 -16.61
N THR A 177 20.24 -0.15 -15.87
CA THR A 177 20.17 -0.28 -14.40
C THR A 177 21.03 0.77 -13.75
N PHE A 178 20.50 1.42 -12.71
CA PHE A 178 21.15 2.46 -11.95
C PHE A 178 21.24 2.09 -10.48
N GLU A 179 22.45 2.05 -9.95
CA GLU A 179 22.70 2.11 -8.51
C GLU A 179 22.57 3.55 -8.05
N LEU A 180 21.83 3.77 -6.96
CA LEU A 180 21.50 5.11 -6.49
C LEU A 180 21.50 5.21 -4.97
N VAL A 181 21.69 6.43 -4.48
CA VAL A 181 21.59 6.78 -3.07
C VAL A 181 20.35 7.62 -2.87
N GLN A 182 19.44 7.18 -1.99
CA GLN A 182 18.29 7.96 -1.54
C GLN A 182 18.45 8.34 -0.09
N ARG A 183 18.60 9.64 0.17
CA ARG A 183 18.34 10.19 1.49
C ARG A 183 16.84 10.12 1.78
N THR A 184 16.44 9.94 3.04
CA THR A 184 15.02 9.86 3.43
C THR A 184 14.21 10.99 2.80
N PRO A 185 13.17 10.73 2.00
CA PRO A 185 12.47 11.79 1.29
C PRO A 185 11.90 12.88 2.17
N THR A 186 11.89 14.12 1.69
CA THR A 186 11.43 15.29 2.43
C THR A 186 10.00 15.08 2.98
N ARG A 187 9.09 14.54 2.15
CA ARG A 187 7.68 14.31 2.51
C ARG A 187 7.45 13.27 3.63
N VAL A 188 8.45 12.46 3.96
CA VAL A 188 8.37 11.45 5.04
C VAL A 188 9.36 11.69 6.17
N ALA A 189 10.20 12.72 6.08
CA ALA A 189 11.24 13.03 7.05
C ALA A 189 10.67 13.30 8.47
N HIS A 190 9.44 13.82 8.58
CA HIS A 190 8.78 14.01 9.88
C HIS A 190 8.41 12.70 10.59
N ARG A 191 8.45 11.56 9.90
CA ARG A 191 8.10 10.24 10.46
C ARG A 191 9.26 9.24 10.45
N ARG A 192 10.38 9.56 9.81
CA ARG A 192 11.50 8.64 9.59
C ARG A 192 12.82 9.35 9.88
N GLY A 193 13.78 8.61 10.42
CA GLY A 193 15.15 9.10 10.57
C GLY A 193 15.72 9.50 9.20
N ASP A 194 16.44 10.62 9.18
CA ASP A 194 17.10 11.15 7.99
C ASP A 194 18.40 10.38 7.74
N ILE A 195 18.36 9.42 6.80
CA ILE A 195 19.49 8.54 6.49
C ILE A 195 19.54 8.27 4.99
N ASP A 196 20.75 7.99 4.51
CA ASP A 196 21.02 7.56 3.14
C ASP A 196 20.84 6.05 2.99
N ARG A 197 20.30 5.64 1.84
CA ARG A 197 20.06 4.23 1.51
C ARG A 197 20.46 3.96 0.07
N HIS A 198 21.31 2.96 -0.13
CA HIS A 198 21.65 2.46 -1.46
C HIS A 198 20.51 1.63 -2.03
N ARG A 199 20.12 1.89 -3.27
CA ARG A 199 19.04 1.22 -3.99
C ARG A 199 19.45 0.96 -5.43
N THR A 200 18.69 0.10 -6.09
CA THR A 200 18.82 -0.16 -7.53
C THR A 200 17.47 0.05 -8.22
N VAL A 201 17.51 0.71 -9.38
CA VAL A 201 16.37 0.84 -10.30
C VAL A 201 16.82 0.37 -11.68
N GLU A 202 16.11 -0.60 -12.22
CA GLU A 202 16.21 -1.03 -13.61
C GLU A 202 15.07 -0.38 -14.40
N VAL A 203 15.41 0.37 -15.44
CA VAL A 203 14.45 1.00 -16.34
C VAL A 203 14.14 0.00 -17.45
N LEU A 204 12.95 -0.58 -17.41
CA LEU A 204 12.53 -1.62 -18.35
C LEU A 204 12.16 -1.01 -19.71
N ALA A 205 11.43 0.11 -19.69
CA ALA A 205 11.05 0.84 -20.89
C ALA A 205 10.79 2.31 -20.59
N ILE A 206 11.04 3.17 -21.57
CA ILE A 206 10.58 4.57 -21.59
C ILE A 206 9.90 4.81 -22.93
N GLU A 207 8.71 5.39 -22.90
CA GLU A 207 7.98 5.79 -24.10
C GLU A 207 7.59 7.26 -24.00
N SER A 208 8.09 8.09 -24.92
CA SER A 208 7.64 9.48 -25.02
C SER A 208 6.18 9.53 -25.45
N THR A 209 5.37 10.26 -24.69
CA THR A 209 3.95 10.51 -25.00
C THR A 209 3.71 11.95 -25.47
N GLY A 210 4.80 12.69 -25.69
CA GLY A 210 4.83 14.11 -26.06
C GLY A 210 6.16 14.76 -25.68
N PRO A 211 6.39 16.03 -26.06
CA PRO A 211 7.68 16.69 -25.88
C PRO A 211 8.08 16.86 -24.41
N ARG A 212 7.11 16.87 -23.48
CA ARG A 212 7.32 17.05 -22.03
C ARG A 212 6.69 15.95 -21.19
N CYS A 213 6.43 14.79 -21.78
CA CYS A 213 5.84 13.68 -21.06
C CYS A 213 6.32 12.34 -21.57
N CYS A 214 6.46 11.40 -20.65
CA CYS A 214 6.72 10.00 -20.99
C CYS A 214 6.04 9.06 -20.00
N THR A 215 5.93 7.80 -20.40
CA THR A 215 5.71 6.70 -19.49
C THR A 215 7.04 6.00 -19.21
N VAL A 216 7.23 5.55 -17.98
CA VAL A 216 8.42 4.79 -17.56
C VAL A 216 7.98 3.53 -16.84
N ASP A 217 8.37 2.39 -17.40
CA ASP A 217 8.30 1.09 -16.73
C ASP A 217 9.63 0.81 -16.06
N MET A 218 9.57 0.42 -14.79
CA MET A 218 10.77 0.24 -14.00
C MET A 218 10.60 -0.87 -12.97
N ARG A 219 11.70 -1.59 -12.72
CA ARG A 219 11.84 -2.52 -11.62
C ARG A 219 12.68 -1.89 -10.54
N CYS A 220 12.13 -1.79 -9.34
CA CYS A 220 12.84 -1.19 -8.22
C CYS A 220 13.11 -2.21 -7.12
N GLN A 221 14.30 -2.12 -6.52
CA GLN A 221 14.64 -2.85 -5.31
C GLN A 221 13.65 -2.51 -4.17
N HIS A 222 13.44 -3.46 -3.26
CA HIS A 222 12.64 -3.24 -2.05
C HIS A 222 12.95 -1.90 -1.35
N GLY A 223 11.90 -1.14 -1.05
CA GLY A 223 11.99 0.10 -0.29
C GLY A 223 12.59 1.28 -1.06
N THR A 224 12.66 1.22 -2.39
CA THR A 224 12.97 2.36 -3.25
C THR A 224 11.80 3.35 -3.24
N TYR A 225 12.11 4.63 -3.11
CA TYR A 225 11.15 5.73 -3.22
C TYR A 225 11.07 6.18 -4.69
N VAL A 226 10.13 5.60 -5.43
CA VAL A 226 10.03 5.75 -6.89
C VAL A 226 9.80 7.20 -7.33
N LYS A 227 8.90 7.92 -6.65
CA LYS A 227 8.61 9.33 -6.99
C LYS A 227 9.85 10.20 -6.85
N GLU A 228 10.66 9.93 -5.83
CA GLU A 228 11.90 10.64 -5.56
C GLU A 228 13.06 10.20 -6.45
N TRP A 229 13.06 8.96 -6.96
CA TRP A 229 13.96 8.60 -8.05
C TRP A 229 13.61 9.35 -9.34
N ILE A 230 12.33 9.57 -9.61
CA ILE A 230 11.90 10.36 -10.78
C ILE A 230 12.34 11.82 -10.61
N SER A 231 11.99 12.47 -9.51
CA SER A 231 12.20 13.92 -9.33
C SER A 231 13.59 14.32 -8.83
N GLY A 232 14.33 13.40 -8.21
CA GLY A 232 15.57 13.73 -7.50
C GLY A 232 15.39 14.31 -6.09
N ASP A 233 14.17 14.71 -5.71
CA ASP A 233 13.84 15.31 -4.40
C ASP A 233 14.85 16.40 -3.99
N ASP A 234 15.09 17.36 -4.88
CA ASP A 234 16.05 18.46 -4.71
C ASP A 234 17.49 17.97 -4.39
N GLY A 235 17.95 16.94 -5.11
CA GLY A 235 19.29 16.36 -4.96
C GLY A 235 19.43 15.36 -3.81
N ARG A 236 18.33 14.97 -3.15
CA ARG A 236 18.31 13.93 -2.12
C ARG A 236 18.33 12.51 -2.68
N THR A 237 18.08 12.35 -3.98
CA THR A 237 18.23 11.08 -4.71
C THR A 237 19.15 11.26 -5.91
N THR A 238 20.24 10.48 -5.96
CA THR A 238 21.24 10.56 -7.03
C THR A 238 21.78 9.17 -7.41
N PRO A 239 21.87 8.83 -8.71
CA PRO A 239 21.24 9.53 -9.84
C PRO A 239 19.70 9.43 -9.77
N SER A 240 19.03 10.41 -10.37
CA SER A 240 17.57 10.48 -10.56
C SER A 240 17.23 10.55 -12.04
N LEU A 241 15.99 10.24 -12.44
CA LEU A 241 15.56 10.42 -13.84
C LEU A 241 15.75 11.89 -14.27
N ALA A 242 15.30 12.84 -13.45
CA ALA A 242 15.48 14.27 -13.69
C ALA A 242 16.96 14.64 -13.95
N GLY A 243 17.87 14.12 -13.13
CA GLY A 243 19.31 14.35 -13.30
C GLY A 243 19.88 13.66 -14.54
N LEU A 244 19.40 12.46 -14.89
CA LEU A 244 19.87 11.69 -16.04
C LEU A 244 19.47 12.32 -17.38
N VAL A 245 18.29 12.95 -17.44
CA VAL A 245 17.82 13.67 -18.65
C VAL A 245 18.09 15.18 -18.58
N GLU A 246 18.77 15.64 -17.53
CA GLU A 246 19.06 17.05 -17.24
C GLU A 246 17.82 17.95 -17.33
N CYS A 247 16.68 17.49 -16.81
CA CYS A 247 15.39 18.19 -16.90
C CYS A 247 14.57 17.94 -15.64
N GLU A 248 13.91 18.96 -15.09
CA GLU A 248 13.06 18.75 -13.93
C GLU A 248 11.92 17.81 -14.29
N ALA A 249 11.71 16.79 -13.46
CA ALA A 249 10.74 15.74 -13.71
C ALA A 249 9.83 15.55 -12.50
N ARG A 250 8.54 15.30 -12.75
CA ARG A 250 7.56 14.99 -11.71
C ARG A 250 6.77 13.75 -12.08
N CYS A 251 6.54 12.90 -11.08
CA CYS A 251 5.66 11.75 -11.22
C CYS A 251 4.20 12.20 -11.06
N GLU A 252 3.46 12.21 -12.16
CA GLU A 252 2.03 12.56 -12.20
C GLU A 252 1.16 11.41 -11.72
N MET A 253 1.46 10.22 -12.21
CA MET A 253 0.77 9.00 -11.85
C MET A 253 1.76 7.87 -11.65
N LEU A 254 1.44 6.98 -10.72
CA LEU A 254 2.24 5.81 -10.43
C LEU A 254 1.33 4.62 -10.17
N ASP A 255 1.68 3.49 -10.75
CA ASP A 255 1.06 2.20 -10.49
C ASP A 255 2.13 1.20 -10.11
N VAL A 256 1.81 0.35 -9.14
CA VAL A 256 2.57 -0.88 -8.91
C VAL A 256 2.02 -1.92 -9.87
N LEU A 257 2.83 -2.37 -10.82
CA LEU A 257 2.46 -3.39 -11.79
C LEU A 257 2.54 -4.78 -11.18
N ASP A 258 3.59 -5.06 -10.41
CA ASP A 258 3.72 -6.36 -9.75
C ASP A 258 4.62 -6.29 -8.50
N ILE A 259 4.47 -7.29 -7.63
CA ILE A 259 5.43 -7.58 -6.56
C ILE A 259 6.09 -8.89 -6.92
N LEU A 260 7.41 -8.87 -7.13
CA LEU A 260 8.19 -10.01 -7.59
C LEU A 260 8.55 -10.92 -6.42
N ASP A 261 7.51 -11.49 -5.81
CA ASP A 261 7.61 -12.64 -4.93
C ASP A 261 7.47 -13.95 -5.70
N ASP A 262 7.98 -15.01 -5.08
CA ASP A 262 7.99 -16.39 -5.58
C ASP A 262 6.56 -16.97 -5.73
#